data_AF-A2FHY5-F1
#
_entry.id   AF-A2FHY5-F1
#
_cell.length_a   1.000
_cell.length_b   1.000
_cell.length_c   1.000
_cell.angle_alpha   90.00
_cell.angle_beta   90.00
_cell.angle_gamma   90.00
#
_symmetry.space_group_name_H-M   'P 1'
#
loop_
_entity.id
_entity.type
_entity.pdbx_description
1 polymer ?
#
loop_
_entity_poly.entity_id
_entity_poly.type
_entity_poly.pdbx_seq_one_letter_code
_entity_poly.pdbx_strand_id
1 'polypeptide(L)' 'MGKVHGSLAQAGKVRSNTPKVAKMDKPKEVRGRARLRKIYNQRFLAVNPDAKRKTGPNSQSQ' A
#
# COMPACT_ATOMS: atom_id res chain seq x y z
N MET A 1 -16.25 -34.09 17.54
CA MET A 1 -15.07 -33.37 18.10
C MET A 1 -13.83 -33.99 17.49
N GLY A 2 -13.40 -33.49 16.33
CA GLY A 2 -12.21 -34.01 15.64
C GLY A 2 -10.92 -33.61 16.35
N LYS A 3 -9.88 -34.44 16.23
CA LYS A 3 -8.55 -34.18 16.78
C LYS A 3 -7.99 -32.90 16.14
N VAL A 4 -7.84 -31.83 16.92
CA VAL A 4 -7.26 -30.56 16.46
C VAL A 4 -5.74 -30.68 16.50
N HIS A 5 -5.07 -30.38 15.39
CA HIS A 5 -3.60 -30.37 15.30
C HIS A 5 -3.07 -28.95 15.43
N GLY A 6 -2.04 -28.78 16.25
CA GLY A 6 -1.40 -27.49 16.55
C GLY A 6 -1.55 -27.10 18.03
N SER A 7 -0.46 -26.65 18.65
CA SER A 7 -0.51 -26.13 20.02
C SER A 7 -0.91 -24.66 20.01
N LEU A 8 -1.73 -24.25 21.00
CA LEU A 8 -2.13 -22.85 21.17
C LEU A 8 -0.97 -21.94 21.59
N ALA A 9 0.15 -22.52 22.01
CA ALA A 9 1.30 -21.81 22.57
C ALA A 9 1.99 -20.84 21.59
N GLN A 10 1.81 -21.02 20.28
CA GLN A 10 2.40 -20.15 19.25
C GLN A 10 1.39 -19.12 18.69
N ALA A 11 0.16 -19.10 19.20
CA ALA A 11 -0.86 -18.16 18.72
C ALA A 11 -0.42 -16.71 19.00
N GLY A 12 -0.41 -15.87 17.96
CA GLY A 12 -0.10 -14.44 18.09
C GLY A 12 1.38 -14.07 18.22
N LYS A 13 2.31 -15.03 18.34
CA LYS A 13 3.76 -14.79 18.53
C LYS A 13 4.34 -13.75 17.57
N VAL A 14 4.00 -13.84 16.28
CA VAL A 14 4.55 -12.93 15.27
C VAL A 14 4.01 -11.51 15.46
N ARG A 15 2.72 -11.36 15.72
CA ARG A 15 2.06 -10.05 15.87
C ARG A 15 2.49 -9.33 17.15
N SER A 16 2.79 -10.06 18.22
CA SER A 16 3.31 -9.48 19.46
C SER A 16 4.79 -9.09 19.35
N ASN A 17 5.57 -9.83 18.55
CA ASN A 17 6.99 -9.54 18.35
C ASN A 17 7.23 -8.34 17.43
N THR A 18 6.34 -8.07 16.47
CA THR A 18 6.51 -6.93 15.56
C THR A 18 6.32 -5.60 16.30
N PRO A 19 7.21 -4.60 16.10
CA PRO A 19 7.07 -3.29 16.73
C PRO A 19 5.76 -2.62 16.31
N LYS A 20 5.09 -1.98 17.27
CA LYS A 20 3.84 -1.26 17.00
C LYS A 20 4.14 0.14 16.46
N VAL A 21 4.05 0.30 15.15
CA VAL A 21 4.20 1.62 14.51
C VAL A 21 2.86 2.36 14.56
N ALA A 22 2.86 3.56 15.14
CA ALA A 22 1.71 4.46 15.14
C ALA A 22 1.42 4.98 13.71
N LYS A 23 0.16 5.28 13.41
CA LYS A 23 -0.18 5.88 12.13
C LYS A 23 0.34 7.33 12.12
N MET A 24 1.04 7.69 11.05
CA MET A 24 1.43 9.08 10.82
C MET A 24 0.21 9.91 10.43
N ASP A 25 0.16 11.15 10.90
CA ASP A 25 -0.83 12.12 10.45
C ASP A 25 -0.59 12.49 8.99
N LYS A 26 -1.65 12.39 8.18
CA LYS A 26 -1.63 12.71 6.76
C LYS A 26 -2.85 13.55 6.40
N PRO A 27 -2.72 14.51 5.47
CA PRO A 27 -3.87 15.27 5.00
C PRO A 27 -4.90 14.36 4.36
N LYS A 28 -6.17 14.74 4.46
CA LYS A 28 -7.28 13.98 3.88
C LYS A 28 -7.10 13.90 2.36
N GLU A 29 -7.18 12.69 1.82
CA GLU A 29 -7.19 12.51 0.37
C GLU A 29 -8.45 13.11 -0.25
N VAL A 30 -8.29 13.74 -1.43
CA VAL A 30 -9.41 14.19 -2.24
C VAL A 30 -10.29 13.01 -2.66
N ARG A 31 -11.61 13.22 -2.68
CA ARG A 31 -12.61 12.19 -2.98
C ARG A 31 -13.45 12.55 -4.22
N GLY A 32 -14.16 11.56 -4.77
CA GLY A 32 -15.09 11.74 -5.88
C GLY A 32 -14.43 12.29 -7.15
N ARG A 33 -15.06 13.30 -7.76
CA ARG A 33 -14.62 13.90 -9.03
C ARG A 33 -13.19 14.45 -8.97
N ALA A 34 -12.83 15.08 -7.85
CA ALA A 34 -11.49 15.63 -7.65
C ALA A 34 -10.41 14.53 -7.65
N ARG A 35 -10.71 13.36 -7.07
CA ARG A 35 -9.82 12.20 -7.12
C ARG A 35 -9.64 11.67 -8.53
N LEU A 36 -10.73 11.56 -9.30
CA LEU A 36 -10.66 11.11 -10.70
C LEU A 36 -9.83 12.06 -11.56
N ARG A 37 -9.96 13.38 -11.37
CA ARG A 37 -9.12 14.37 -12.06
C ARG A 37 -7.65 14.21 -11.71
N LYS A 38 -7.32 14.03 -10.42
CA LYS A 38 -5.94 13.80 -9.96
C LYS A 38 -5.34 12.53 -10.60
N ILE A 39 -6.10 11.44 -10.65
CA ILE A 39 -5.65 10.17 -11.26
C ILE A 39 -5.41 10.34 -12.76
N TYR A 40 -6.31 11.01 -13.49
CA TYR A 40 -6.15 11.25 -14.92
C TYR A 40 -4.88 12.07 -15.20
N ASN A 41 -4.71 13.19 -14.49
CA ASN A 41 -3.54 14.04 -14.65
C ASN A 41 -2.24 13.27 -14.40
N GLN A 42 -2.19 12.45 -13.34
CA GLN A 42 -1.02 11.63 -13.00
C GLN A 42 -0.71 10.55 -14.05
N ARG A 43 -1.73 9.93 -14.65
CA ARG A 43 -1.56 8.80 -15.57
C ARG A 43 -1.32 9.18 -17.02
N PHE A 44 -1.82 10.34 -17.45
CA PHE A 44 -1.86 10.69 -18.88
C PHE A 44 -1.15 12.01 -19.17
N LEU A 45 -1.34 13.04 -18.34
CA LEU A 45 -0.75 14.37 -18.61
C LEU A 45 0.68 14.49 -18.10
N ALA A 46 0.97 13.89 -16.94
CA ALA A 46 2.29 13.97 -16.29
C ALA A 46 3.28 12.87 -16.75
N VAL A 47 2.87 11.96 -17.64
CA VAL A 47 3.74 10.90 -18.16
C VAL A 47 4.54 11.44 -19.35
N ASN A 48 5.87 11.34 -19.27
CA ASN A 48 6.75 11.71 -20.38
C ASN A 48 6.61 10.68 -21.52
N PRO A 49 6.10 11.06 -22.71
CA PRO A 49 5.95 10.14 -23.83
C PRO A 49 7.29 9.68 -24.41
N ASP A 50 8.37 10.44 -24.20
CA ASP A 50 9.70 10.16 -24.73
C ASP A 50 10.54 9.27 -23.80
N ALA A 51 9.97 8.85 -22.66
CA ALA A 51 10.64 7.97 -21.74
C ALA A 51 10.84 6.58 -22.37
N LYS A 52 12.12 6.18 -22.53
CA LYS A 52 12.53 4.88 -23.10
C LYS A 52 11.92 3.66 -22.40
N ARG A 53 11.51 3.79 -21.13
CA ARG A 53 10.80 2.77 -20.37
C ARG A 53 9.69 3.42 -19.56
N LYS A 54 8.51 2.81 -19.59
CA LYS A 54 7.37 3.24 -18.77
C LYS A 54 7.59 2.81 -17.32
N THR A 55 7.87 3.76 -16.43
CA THR A 55 8.00 3.50 -15.00
C THR A 55 6.62 3.19 -14.38
N GLY A 56 6.55 2.14 -13.56
CA GLY A 56 5.33 1.78 -12.85
C GLY A 56 5.00 2.75 -11.71
N PRO A 57 3.72 2.84 -11.28
CA PRO A 57 3.26 3.82 -10.29
C PRO A 57 3.84 3.66 -8.88
N ASN A 58 4.43 2.51 -8.56
CA ASN A 58 5.12 2.24 -7.30
C ASN A 58 6.49 1.59 -7.57
N SER A 59 7.19 2.08 -8.60
CA SER A 59 8.55 1.64 -8.88
C SER A 59 9.48 2.18 -7.81
N GLN A 60 10.03 1.30 -6.98
CA GLN A 60 11.07 1.64 -6.02
C GLN A 60 12.41 1.51 -6.75
N SER A 61 13.11 2.62 -6.97
CA SER A 61 14.55 2.56 -7.29
C SER A 61 15.30 2.32 -5.99
N GLN A 62 16.27 1.39 -6.04
CA GLN A 62 17.21 1.15 -4.94
C GLN A 62 17.88 2.45 -4.50
#